data_AF-A0A424M650-F1
#
_entry.id   AF-A0A424M650-F1
#
_cell.length_a   1.000
_cell.length_b   1.000
_cell.length_c   1.000
_cell.angle_alpha   90.00
_cell.angle_beta   90.00
_cell.angle_gamma   90.00
#
_symmetry.space_group_name_H-M   'P 1'
#
loop_
_entity.id
_entity.type
_entity.pdbx_description
1 polymer ?
#
loop_
_entity_poly.entity_id
_entity_poly.type
_entity_poly.pdbx_seq_one_letter_code
_entity_poly.pdbx_strand_id
1 'polypeptide(L)'
;MNNKIPPPLVTLFFGSCIYFSKSYFVEFNFQILNILSFLSFILGICILMAAVRSFKNQNTTINPIKIEKASSLVVSGVFRFSRNPMYLGMMFI
;
A
#
# COMPACT_ATOMS: atom_id res chain seq x y z
N MET A 1 -12.95 14.12 -6.22
CA MET A 1 -11.95 13.83 -7.27
C MET A 1 -12.69 13.61 -8.58
N ASN A 2 -12.54 14.52 -9.54
CA ASN A 2 -13.17 14.41 -10.86
C ASN A 2 -12.15 13.78 -11.82
N ASN A 3 -11.84 12.50 -11.61
CA ASN A 3 -10.82 11.81 -12.40
C ASN A 3 -11.38 11.51 -13.79
N LYS A 4 -10.77 12.08 -14.84
CA LYS A 4 -11.18 11.83 -16.23
C LYS A 4 -11.08 10.35 -16.63
N ILE A 5 -10.16 9.61 -16.02
CA ILE A 5 -9.97 8.18 -16.21
C ILE A 5 -10.02 7.51 -14.83
N PRO A 6 -10.96 6.58 -14.58
CA PRO A 6 -11.04 5.83 -13.34
C PRO A 6 -9.74 5.07 -13.02
N PRO A 7 -9.28 5.07 -11.75
CA PRO A 7 -8.07 4.35 -11.34
C PRO A 7 -8.02 2.86 -11.78
N PRO A 8 -9.12 2.08 -11.70
CA PRO A 8 -9.09 0.68 -12.15
C PRO A 8 -8.71 0.50 -13.62
N LEU A 9 -9.11 1.43 -14.50
CA LEU A 9 -8.73 1.37 -15.92
C LEU A 9 -7.24 1.64 -16.10
N VAL A 10 -6.69 2.60 -15.35
CA VAL A 10 -5.25 2.89 -15.36
C VAL A 10 -4.47 1.66 -14.89
N THR A 11 -4.90 1.03 -13.79
CA THR A 11 -4.27 -0.18 -13.26
C THR A 11 -4.33 -1.34 -14.25
N LEU A 12 -5.48 -1.58 -14.88
CA LEU A 12 -5.63 -2.63 -15.88
C LEU A 12 -4.72 -2.40 -17.08
N PHE A 13 -4.70 -1.17 -17.62
CA PHE A 13 -3.86 -0.82 -18.76
C PHE A 13 -2.37 -1.07 -18.47
N PHE A 14 -1.85 -0.50 -17.38
CA PHE A 14 -0.43 -0.69 -17.02
C PHE A 14 -0.12 -2.13 -16.62
N GLY A 15 -1.04 -2.82 -15.93
CA GLY A 15 -0.89 -4.25 -15.63
C GLY A 15 -0.79 -5.11 -16.87
N SER A 16 -1.59 -4.84 -17.91
CA SER A 16 -1.49 -5.51 -19.21
C SER A 16 -0.17 -5.20 -19.90
N CYS A 17 0.27 -3.93 -19.92
CA CYS A 17 1.56 -3.56 -20.49
C CYS A 17 2.71 -4.32 -19.81
N ILE A 18 2.72 -4.40 -18.48
CA ILE A 18 3.72 -5.15 -17.70
C ILE A 18 3.71 -6.63 -18.11
N TYR A 19 2.53 -7.26 -18.11
CA TYR A 19 2.40 -8.69 -18.45
C TYR A 19 2.89 -9.00 -19.88
N PHE A 20 2.47 -8.24 -20.88
CA PHE A 20 2.89 -8.46 -22.27
C PHE A 20 4.34 -8.07 -22.54
N SER A 21 4.91 -7.17 -21.73
CA SER A 21 6.32 -6.78 -21.86
C SER A 21 7.29 -7.76 -21.21
N LYS A 22 6.80 -8.75 -20.44
CA LYS A 22 7.63 -9.69 -19.66
C LYS A 22 8.76 -10.33 -20.48
N SER A 23 8.48 -10.73 -21.72
CA SER A 23 9.45 -11.41 -22.59
C SER A 23 10.64 -10.55 -23.03
N TYR A 24 10.55 -9.22 -22.91
CA TYR A 24 11.66 -8.32 -23.23
C TYR A 24 12.70 -8.23 -22.10
N PHE A 25 12.40 -8.74 -20.91
CA PHE A 25 13.26 -8.64 -19.73
C PHE A 25 13.92 -9.98 -19.40
N VAL A 26 15.10 -9.92 -18.79
CA VAL A 26 15.81 -11.10 -18.29
C VAL A 26 15.10 -11.62 -17.04
N GLU A 27 14.80 -12.91 -17.01
CA GLU A 27 14.22 -13.56 -15.84
C GLU A 27 15.30 -13.90 -14.80
N PHE A 28 15.17 -13.33 -13.59
CA PHE A 28 16.01 -13.68 -12.44
C PHE A 28 15.28 -14.70 -11.57
N ASN A 29 15.68 -15.98 -11.65
CA ASN A 29 15.05 -17.05 -10.88
C ASN A 29 15.93 -17.53 -9.71
N PHE A 30 16.20 -16.64 -8.76
CA PHE A 30 16.92 -16.99 -7.54
C PHE A 30 15.94 -17.26 -6.40
N GLN A 31 16.03 -18.45 -5.79
CA GLN A 31 15.18 -18.84 -4.66
C GLN A 31 15.22 -17.83 -3.51
N ILE A 32 16.38 -17.22 -3.25
CA ILE A 32 16.54 -16.19 -2.21
C ILE A 32 15.71 -14.92 -2.51
N LEU A 33 15.59 -14.52 -3.78
CA LEU A 33 14.79 -13.34 -4.17
C LEU A 33 13.29 -13.61 -3.98
N ASN A 34 12.84 -14.83 -4.24
CA ASN A 34 11.45 -15.23 -4.00
C ASN A 34 11.10 -15.18 -2.51
N ILE A 35 12.00 -15.66 -1.64
CA ILE A 35 11.82 -15.61 -0.19
C ILE A 35 11.79 -14.15 0.29
N LEU A 36 12.72 -13.31 -0.17
CA LEU A 36 12.77 -11.88 0.17
C LEU A 36 11.52 -11.13 -0.31
N SER A 37 11.03 -11.42 -1.52
CA SER A 37 9.79 -10.84 -2.04
C SER A 37 8.59 -11.19 -1.15
N PHE A 38 8.46 -12.46 -0.76
CA PHE A 38 7.38 -12.89 0.12
C PHE A 38 7.46 -12.25 1.52
N LEU A 39 8.66 -12.17 2.09
CA LEU A 39 8.91 -11.49 3.37
C LEU A 39 8.57 -10.00 3.29
N SER A 40 8.99 -9.33 2.21
CA SER A 40 8.66 -7.92 1.95
C SER A 40 7.15 -7.71 1.88
N PHE A 41 6.46 -8.55 1.12
CA PHE A 41 5.00 -8.49 0.97
C PHE A 41 4.27 -8.66 2.31
N ILE A 42 4.65 -9.66 3.12
CA ILE A 42 4.09 -9.88 4.46
C ILE A 42 4.35 -8.65 5.35
N LEU A 43 5.57 -8.12 5.34
CA LEU A 43 5.94 -6.97 6.14
C LEU A 43 5.10 -5.74 5.76
N GLY A 44 4.91 -5.50 4.46
CA GLY A 44 4.05 -4.42 3.95
C GLY A 44 2.60 -4.56 4.42
N ILE A 45 2.02 -5.76 4.32
CA ILE A 45 0.66 -6.04 4.82
C ILE A 45 0.57 -5.82 6.34
N CYS A 46 1.56 -6.30 7.11
CA CYS A 46 1.62 -6.10 8.55
C CYS A 46 1.63 -4.60 8.92
N ILE A 47 2.41 -3.78 8.22
CA ILE A 47 2.45 -2.32 8.41
C ILE A 47 1.09 -1.70 8.09
N LEU A 48 0.46 -2.07 6.96
CA LEU A 48 -0.87 -1.58 6.59
C LEU A 48 -1.93 -1.94 7.64
N MET A 49 -1.97 -3.21 8.07
CA MET A 49 -2.92 -3.65 9.10
C MET A 49 -2.70 -2.92 10.43
N ALA A 50 -1.44 -2.73 10.84
CA ALA A 50 -1.11 -1.97 12.04
C ALA A 50 -1.56 -0.50 11.92
N ALA A 51 -1.35 0.13 10.76
CA ALA A 51 -1.80 1.50 10.52
C ALA A 51 -3.34 1.60 10.58
N VAL A 52 -4.07 0.75 9.87
CA VAL A 52 -5.54 0.72 9.87
C VAL A 52 -6.08 0.45 11.28
N ARG A 53 -5.46 -0.46 12.03
CA ARG A 53 -5.84 -0.75 13.41
C ARG A 53 -5.64 0.46 14.33
N SER A 54 -4.59 1.25 14.15
CA SER A 54 -4.41 2.49 14.93
C SER A 54 -5.55 3.50 14.69
N PHE A 55 -6.04 3.66 13.47
CA PHE A 55 -7.22 4.51 13.19
C PHE A 55 -8.49 3.95 13.83
N LYS A 56 -8.71 2.63 13.71
CA LYS A 56 -9.86 1.97 14.33
C LYS A 56 -9.87 2.12 15.85
N ASN A 57 -8.72 1.97 16.49
CA ASN A 57 -8.59 2.12 17.95
C ASN A 57 -8.93 3.54 18.42
N GLN A 58 -8.71 4.55 17.58
CA GLN A 58 -9.07 5.93 17.89
C GLN A 58 -10.46 6.33 17.36
N ASN A 59 -11.23 5.39 16.80
CA ASN A 59 -12.55 5.65 16.20
C ASN A 59 -12.54 6.84 15.22
N THR A 60 -11.46 6.99 14.46
CA THR A 60 -11.27 8.05 13.45
C THR A 60 -11.15 7.45 12.05
N THR A 61 -11.22 8.28 11.01
CA THR A 61 -11.33 7.79 9.62
C THR A 61 -9.99 7.70 8.90
N ILE A 62 -9.78 6.61 8.16
CA ILE A 62 -8.69 6.50 7.18
C ILE A 62 -9.02 7.19 5.84
N ASN A 63 -10.26 7.63 5.64
CA ASN A 63 -10.71 8.17 4.35
C ASN A 63 -10.24 9.63 4.20
N PRO A 64 -9.27 9.93 3.32
CA PRO A 64 -8.72 11.28 3.19
C PRO A 64 -9.69 12.27 2.53
N ILE A 65 -10.79 11.80 1.92
CA ILE A 65 -11.79 12.64 1.25
C ILE A 65 -12.85 13.10 2.26
N LYS A 66 -13.21 12.24 3.22
CA LYS A 66 -14.25 12.53 4.21
C LYS A 66 -13.63 13.05 5.51
N ILE A 67 -12.89 14.15 5.43
CA ILE A 67 -12.13 14.74 6.54
C ILE A 67 -13.05 15.09 7.72
N GLU A 68 -14.30 15.47 7.46
CA GLU A 68 -15.33 15.76 8.47
C GLU A 68 -15.60 14.57 9.42
N LYS A 69 -15.25 13.35 9.03
CA LYS A 69 -15.35 12.15 9.87
C LYS A 69 -14.13 11.90 10.74
N ALA A 70 -13.09 12.73 10.65
CA ALA A 70 -11.93 12.64 11.50
C ALA A 70 -12.26 13.20 12.89
N SER A 71 -12.21 12.34 13.90
CA SER A 71 -12.51 12.67 15.31
C SER A 71 -11.26 12.96 16.13
N SER A 72 -10.11 12.41 15.72
CA SER A 72 -8.82 12.56 16.41
C SER A 72 -7.63 12.38 15.46
N LEU A 73 -6.47 12.87 15.90
CA LEU A 73 -5.17 12.66 15.24
C LEU A 73 -4.47 11.41 15.79
N VAL A 74 -4.10 10.48 14.91
CA VAL A 74 -3.43 9.22 15.27
C VAL A 74 -1.93 9.42 15.45
N VAL A 75 -1.44 9.34 16.68
CA VAL A 75 -0.01 9.48 17.03
C VAL A 75 0.55 8.26 17.80
N SER A 76 -0.20 7.14 17.84
CA SER A 76 0.18 5.91 18.54
C SER A 76 0.43 4.73 17.59
N GLY A 77 1.10 3.69 18.09
CA GLY A 77 1.51 2.54 17.27
C GLY A 77 2.51 2.94 16.19
N VAL A 78 2.31 2.46 14.96
CA VAL A 78 3.21 2.74 13.82
C VAL A 78 3.33 4.24 13.48
N PHE A 79 2.34 5.05 13.86
CA PHE A 79 2.35 6.51 13.65
C PHE A 79 3.33 7.26 14.56
N ARG A 80 3.95 6.58 15.55
CA ARG A 80 5.06 7.15 16.34
C ARG A 80 6.36 7.25 15.57
N PHE A 81 6.57 6.37 14.59
CA PHE A 81 7.82 6.28 13.83
C PHE A 81 7.77 7.08 12.52
N SER A 82 6.59 7.18 11.90
CA SER A 82 6.39 7.94 10.67
C SER A 82 4.98 8.52 10.62
N ARG A 83 4.83 9.68 9.97
CA ARG A 83 3.51 10.27 9.67
C ARG A 83 2.78 9.54 8.53
N ASN A 84 3.51 8.74 7.74
CA ASN A 84 3.05 8.10 6.51
C ASN A 84 3.28 6.57 6.48
N PRO A 85 2.94 5.81 7.54
CA PRO A 85 3.22 4.37 7.61
C PRO A 85 2.42 3.58 6.57
N MET A 86 1.26 4.07 6.13
CA MET A 86 0.50 3.42 5.05
C MET A 86 1.28 3.37 3.74
N TYR A 87 1.95 4.48 3.37
CA TYR A 87 2.80 4.53 2.18
C TYR A 87 4.04 3.64 2.33
N LEU A 88 4.59 3.53 3.54
CA LEU A 88 5.68 2.58 3.81
C LEU A 88 5.22 1.14 3.57
N GLY A 89 4.03 0.76 4.03
CA GLY A 89 3.46 -0.56 3.75
C GLY A 89 3.29 -0.81 2.25
N MET A 90 2.82 0.19 1.50
CA MET A 90 2.68 0.13 0.04
C MET A 90 4.03 0.05 -0.71
N MET A 91 5.12 0.55 -0.14
CA MET A 91 6.45 0.43 -0.73
C MET A 91 6.99 -1.00 -0.65
N PHE A 92 6.65 -1.73 0.41
CA PHE A 92 7.09 -3.11 0.60
C PHE A 92 6.24 -4.15 -0.15
N ILE A 93 5.03 -3.77 -0.56
CA ILE A 93 4.12 -4.57 -1.39
C ILE A 93 4.48 -4.41 -2.86
#